data_AF-A0A7W7KLN2-F1
#
_entry.id   AF-A0A7W7KLN2-F1
#
_cell.length_a   1.000
_cell.length_b   1.000
_cell.length_c   1.000
_cell.angle_alpha   90.00
_cell.angle_beta   90.00
_cell.angle_gamma   90.00
#
_symmetry.space_group_name_H-M   'P 1'
#
loop_
_entity.id
_entity.type
_entity.pdbx_description
1 polymer ?
#
loop_
_entity_poly.entity_id
_entity_poly.type
_entity_poly.pdbx_seq_one_letter_code
_entity_poly.pdbx_strand_id
1 'polypeptide(L)' 'MRKAISSSASKASKRNVEALRAQERLVRLKLQYELLDQRIGRVEEGVERPDCTLASLLMRRESLKHDMESQYRRLAG' A
#
# COMPACT_ATOMS: atom_id res chain seq x y z
N MET A 1 -20.07 37.35 20.09
CA MET A 1 -19.64 35.93 20.05
C MET A 1 -19.76 35.42 18.62
N ARG A 2 -18.65 35.27 17.87
CA ARG A 2 -18.67 34.70 16.50
C ARG A 2 -17.93 33.37 16.48
N LYS A 3 -18.62 32.37 15.93
CA LYS A 3 -18.39 30.93 16.06
C LYS A 3 -17.06 30.47 15.44
N ALA A 4 -16.51 29.41 16.03
CA ALA A 4 -15.29 28.69 15.65
C ALA A 4 -15.41 27.83 14.37
N ILE A 5 -15.89 28.40 13.26
CA ILE A 5 -16.20 27.65 12.02
C ILE A 5 -14.97 27.44 11.11
N SER A 6 -13.86 28.16 11.37
CA SER A 6 -12.66 28.14 10.50
C SER A 6 -11.74 26.92 10.72
N SER A 7 -11.72 26.34 11.93
CA SER A 7 -10.80 25.24 12.27
C SER A 7 -11.26 23.85 11.81
N SER A 8 -12.56 23.66 11.58
CA SER A 8 -13.15 22.37 11.19
C SER A 8 -13.07 22.14 9.68
N ALA A 9 -13.28 23.18 8.86
CA ALA A 9 -13.13 23.12 7.41
C ALA A 9 -11.69 22.80 6.97
N SER A 10 -10.70 23.41 7.63
CA SER A 10 -9.28 23.16 7.38
C SER A 10 -8.83 21.75 7.80
N LYS A 11 -9.42 21.16 8.85
CA LYS A 11 -9.20 19.75 9.24
C LYS A 11 -9.90 18.75 8.31
N ALA A 12 -11.05 19.11 7.75
CA ALA A 12 -11.76 18.26 6.79
C ALA A 12 -11.01 18.15 5.45
N SER A 13 -10.49 19.26 4.92
CA SER A 13 -9.68 19.24 3.70
C SER A 13 -8.37 18.46 3.88
N LYS A 14 -7.69 18.58 5.03
CA LYS A 14 -6.46 17.81 5.31
C LYS A 14 -6.71 16.31 5.32
N ARG A 15 -7.80 15.86 5.98
CA ARG A 15 -8.20 14.44 5.98
C ARG A 15 -8.51 13.91 4.59
N ASN A 16 -9.16 14.71 3.73
CA ASN A 16 -9.41 14.31 2.34
C ASN A 16 -8.12 14.15 1.52
N VAL A 17 -7.15 15.05 1.69
CA VAL A 17 -5.85 14.93 1.01
C VAL A 17 -5.06 13.71 1.50
N GLU A 18 -5.10 13.43 2.80
CA GLU A 18 -4.46 12.24 3.38
C GLU A 18 -5.12 10.94 2.89
N ALA A 19 -6.46 10.91 2.80
CA ALA A 19 -7.19 9.77 2.25
C ALA A 19 -6.85 9.52 0.78
N LEU A 20 -6.81 10.56 -0.05
CA LEU A 20 -6.41 10.45 -1.46
C LEU A 20 -4.98 9.91 -1.60
N ARG A 21 -4.02 10.43 -0.82
CA ARG A 21 -2.63 9.94 -0.81
C ARG A 21 -2.53 8.48 -0.35
N ALA A 22 -3.29 8.10 0.67
CA ALA A 22 -3.33 6.73 1.15
C ALA A 22 -3.93 5.78 0.10
N GLN A 23 -4.95 6.22 -0.62
CA GLN A 23 -5.55 5.47 -1.73
C GLN A 23 -4.59 5.30 -2.91
N GLU A 24 -3.92 6.38 -3.34
CA GLU A 24 -2.87 6.30 -4.38
C GLU A 24 -1.74 5.37 -3.97
N ARG A 25 -1.31 5.42 -2.71
CA ARG A 25 -0.29 4.52 -2.17
C ARG A 25 -0.76 3.07 -2.20
N LEU A 26 -2.01 2.81 -1.86
CA LEU A 26 -2.60 1.47 -1.87
C LEU A 26 -2.66 0.88 -3.29
N VAL A 27 -3.01 1.70 -4.29
CA VAL A 27 -2.95 1.29 -5.71
C VAL A 27 -1.54 0.88 -6.12
N ARG A 28 -0.52 1.67 -5.74
CA ARG A 28 0.89 1.34 -6.04
C ARG A 28 1.34 0.05 -5.35
N LEU A 29 0.96 -0.14 -4.09
CA LEU A 29 1.30 -1.36 -3.34
C LEU A 29 0.67 -2.62 -3.95
N LYS A 30 -0.59 -2.54 -4.40
CA LYS A 30 -1.26 -3.64 -5.10
C LYS A 30 -0.54 -4.03 -6.39
N LEU A 31 -0.19 -3.05 -7.21
CA LEU A 31 0.56 -3.32 -8.44
C LEU A 31 1.91 -3.98 -8.14
N GLN A 32 2.63 -3.49 -7.12
CA GLN A 32 3.90 -4.11 -6.70
C GLN A 32 3.72 -5.55 -6.22
N TYR A 33 2.63 -5.82 -5.49
CA TYR A 33 2.30 -7.15 -5.01
C TYR A 33 2.02 -8.11 -6.16
N GLU A 34 1.15 -7.72 -7.11
CA GLU A 34 0.78 -8.55 -8.26
C GLU A 34 2.00 -8.87 -9.15
N LEU A 35 2.84 -7.87 -9.43
CA LEU A 35 4.07 -8.09 -10.20
C LEU A 35 5.06 -9.03 -9.49
N LEU A 36 5.16 -8.91 -8.16
CA LEU A 36 6.00 -9.79 -7.37
C LEU A 36 5.45 -11.22 -7.29
N ASP A 37 4.13 -11.38 -7.15
CA ASP A 37 3.44 -12.67 -7.14
C ASP A 37 3.63 -13.41 -8.46
N GLN A 38 3.45 -12.72 -9.59
CA GLN A 38 3.75 -13.27 -10.92
C GLN A 38 5.23 -13.67 -11.08
N ARG A 39 6.15 -12.87 -10.55
CA ARG A 39 7.58 -13.18 -10.57
C ARG A 39 7.89 -14.43 -9.76
N ILE A 40 7.30 -14.55 -8.56
CA ILE A 40 7.44 -15.74 -7.71
C ILE A 40 6.96 -16.98 -8.46
N GLY A 41 5.79 -16.93 -9.11
CA GLY A 41 5.29 -18.03 -9.93
C GLY A 41 6.29 -18.45 -11.02
N ARG A 42 6.85 -17.50 -11.78
CA ARG A 42 7.88 -17.81 -12.80
C ARG A 42 9.16 -18.41 -12.20
N VAL A 43 9.55 -17.98 -11.00
CA VAL A 43 10.73 -18.52 -10.29
C VAL A 43 10.46 -19.95 -9.82
N GLU A 44 9.28 -20.21 -9.27
CA GLU A 44 8.87 -21.55 -8.80
C GLU A 44 8.73 -22.54 -9.96
N GLU A 45 8.25 -22.08 -11.12
CA GLU A 45 8.19 -22.86 -12.37
C GLU A 45 9.58 -23.07 -13.01
N GLY A 46 10.63 -22.42 -12.51
CA GLY A 46 11.97 -22.47 -13.09
C GLY A 46 12.14 -21.69 -14.40
N VAL A 47 11.16 -20.86 -14.77
CA VAL A 47 11.16 -20.01 -15.98
C VAL A 47 12.07 -18.79 -15.79
N GLU A 48 12.14 -18.26 -14.57
CA GLU A 48 12.96 -17.11 -14.23
C GLU A 48 14.02 -17.48 -13.19
N ARG A 49 15.29 -17.12 -13.43
CA ARG A 49 16.34 -17.24 -12.42
C ARG A 49 16.40 -15.96 -11.58
N PRO A 50 16.10 -16.00 -10.28
CA PRO A 50 16.11 -14.81 -9.46
C PRO A 50 17.53 -14.40 -9.07
N ASP A 51 17.76 -13.09 -8.92
CA ASP A 51 19.03 -12.54 -8.40
C ASP A 51 19.20 -12.80 -6.88
N CYS A 52 18.12 -13.19 -6.21
CA CYS A 52 18.06 -13.45 -4.79
C CYS A 52 17.33 -14.78 -4.52
N THR A 53 17.26 -15.20 -3.26
CA THR A 53 16.57 -16.46 -2.92
C THR A 53 15.05 -16.32 -3.07
N LEU A 54 14.37 -17.43 -3.37
CA LEU A 54 12.89 -17.49 -3.37
C LEU A 54 12.32 -17.05 -2.01
N ALA A 55 12.98 -17.43 -0.90
CA ALA A 55 12.61 -16.99 0.44
C ALA A 55 12.61 -15.45 0.57
N SER A 56 13.60 -14.76 -0.01
CA SER A 56 13.65 -13.30 -0.03
C SER A 56 12.48 -12.67 -0.78
N LEU A 57 12.05 -13.29 -1.89
CA LEU A 57 10.88 -12.82 -2.64
C LEU A 57 9.59 -13.01 -1.83
N LEU A 58 9.42 -14.16 -1.18
CA LEU A 58 8.27 -14.46 -0.32
C LEU A 58 8.19 -13.49 0.87
N MET A 59 9.31 -13.20 1.53
CA MET A 59 9.36 -12.21 2.62
C MET A 59 8.94 -10.82 2.14
N ARG A 60 9.38 -10.42 0.95
CA ARG A 60 9.01 -9.13 0.35
C ARG A 60 7.52 -9.07 0.00
N ARG A 61 6.94 -10.18 -0.47
CA ARG A 61 5.51 -10.30 -0.72
C ARG A 61 4.69 -10.14 0.56
N GLU A 62 5.10 -10.79 1.65
CA GLU A 62 4.42 -10.64 2.94
C GLU A 62 4.53 -9.21 3.49
N SER A 63 5.70 -8.58 3.31
CA SER A 63 5.89 -7.16 3.69
C SER A 63 4.94 -6.24 2.93
N LEU A 64 4.75 -6.45 1.63
CA LEU A 64 3.78 -5.68 0.84
C LEU A 64 2.34 -5.89 1.32
N LYS A 65 1.99 -7.12 1.70
CA LYS A 65 0.66 -7.43 2.26
C LYS A 65 0.41 -6.68 3.57
N HIS A 66 1.36 -6.71 4.50
CA HIS A 66 1.27 -5.95 5.75
C HIS A 66 1.20 -4.43 5.52
N ASP A 67 1.95 -3.92 4.54
CA ASP A 67 1.90 -2.50 4.18
C ASP A 67 0.53 -2.10 3.64
N MET A 68 -0.10 -2.94 2.82
CA MET A 68 -1.46 -2.74 2.32
C MET A 68 -2.48 -2.77 3.46
N GLU A 69 -2.41 -3.75 4.36
CA GLU A 69 -3.27 -3.85 5.55
C GLU A 69 -3.15 -2.59 6.43
N SER A 70 -1.93 -2.08 6.59
CA SER A 70 -1.66 -0.83 7.31
C SER A 70 -2.31 0.38 6.63
N GLN A 71 -2.25 0.47 5.29
CA GLN A 71 -2.95 1.52 4.55
C GLN A 71 -4.48 1.38 4.65
N TYR A 72 -5.01 0.17 4.59
CA TYR A 72 -6.44 -0.08 4.76
C TYR A 72 -6.94 0.37 6.13
N ARG A 73 -6.22 0.05 7.21
CA ARG A 73 -6.55 0.52 8.57
C ARG A 73 -6.59 2.05 8.66
N ARG A 74 -5.65 2.74 8.00
CA ARG A 74 -5.63 4.22 7.98
C ARG A 74 -6.79 4.84 7.19
N LEU A 75 -7.23 4.17 6.13
CA LEU A 75 -8.38 4.60 5.33
C LEU A 75 -9.73 4.31 6.01
N ALA A 76 -9.80 3.24 6.81
CA ALA A 76 -11.01 2.82 7.51
C ALA A 76 -11.40 3.75 8.68
N GLY A 77 -10.43 4.50 9.23
CA GLY A 77 -10.64 5.45 10.33
C GLY A 77 -10.46 4.82 11.71
#